data_AF-A0A645DFZ6-F1
#
_entry.id   AF-A0A645DFZ6-F1
#
_cell.length_a   1.000
_cell.length_b   1.000
_cell.length_c   1.000
_cell.angle_alpha   90.00
_cell.angle_beta   90.00
_cell.angle_gamma   90.00
#
_symmetry.space_group_name_H-M   'P 1'
#
loop_
_entity.id
_entity.type
_entity.pdbx_description
1 polymer ?
#
loop_
_entity_poly.entity_id
_entity_poly.type
_entity_poly.pdbx_seq_one_letter_code
_entity_poly.pdbx_strand_id
1 'polypeptide(L)'
;MSKEKLRKTDAVDCGKLARELRSGTLKGIYVPEVATLEMRSLIRLRNRMVKDTTREKNRIKSFLRFHGIDIPEEFTRHSVGNWSKRFLAWLRGVLLSTEYGRQALNMHIDQFVRLRGMLLEQTHFACYPVVKPLRGRYVCLLPCRE
;
A
#
# COMPACT_ATOMS: atom_id res chain seq x y z
N MET A 1 -3.52 26.15 -36.31
CA MET A 1 -4.19 25.27 -35.33
C MET A 1 -4.93 24.17 -36.08
N SER A 2 -4.82 22.91 -35.65
CA SER A 2 -5.42 21.76 -36.36
C SER A 2 -6.94 21.85 -36.42
N LYS A 3 -7.52 21.75 -37.63
CA LYS A 3 -8.97 21.69 -37.90
C LYS A 3 -9.68 20.58 -37.11
N GLU A 4 -8.96 19.55 -36.68
CA GLU A 4 -9.50 18.44 -35.92
C GLU A 4 -9.86 18.80 -34.48
N LYS A 5 -9.06 19.66 -33.82
CA LYS A 5 -9.38 20.16 -32.47
C LYS A 5 -10.63 21.03 -32.44
N LEU A 6 -10.93 21.72 -33.56
CA LEU A 6 -12.11 22.60 -33.71
C LEU A 6 -13.41 21.83 -33.99
N ARG A 7 -13.34 20.53 -34.32
CA ARG A 7 -14.49 19.68 -34.66
C ARG A 7 -14.66 18.49 -33.71
N LYS A 8 -14.03 18.56 -32.53
CA LYS A 8 -14.14 17.52 -31.52
C LYS A 8 -15.52 17.59 -30.87
N THR A 9 -16.38 16.64 -31.19
CA THR A 9 -17.67 16.42 -30.55
C THR A 9 -17.79 14.95 -30.17
N ASP A 10 -18.53 14.64 -29.11
CA ASP A 10 -18.67 13.26 -28.63
C ASP A 10 -19.17 12.31 -29.72
N ALA A 11 -20.07 12.78 -30.59
CA ALA A 11 -20.57 12.01 -31.73
C ALA A 11 -19.48 11.68 -32.75
N VAL A 12 -18.62 12.64 -33.10
CA VAL A 12 -17.52 12.45 -34.05
C VAL A 12 -16.46 11.51 -33.47
N ASP A 13 -16.15 11.66 -32.18
CA ASP A 13 -15.17 10.82 -31.50
C ASP A 13 -15.66 9.37 -31.34
N CYS A 14 -16.93 9.15 -30.96
CA CYS A 14 -17.54 7.82 -30.95
C CYS A 14 -17.51 7.15 -32.34
N GLY A 15 -17.80 7.91 -33.40
CA GLY A 15 -17.74 7.42 -34.77
C GLY A 15 -16.33 7.01 -35.21
N LYS A 16 -15.31 7.77 -34.82
CA LYS A 16 -13.90 7.41 -35.05
C LYS A 16 -13.53 6.13 -34.30
N LEU A 17 -13.84 6.03 -33.02
CA LEU A 17 -13.57 4.83 -32.22
C LEU A 17 -14.24 3.58 -32.80
N ALA A 18 -15.51 3.69 -33.23
CA ALA A 18 -16.23 2.59 -33.86
C ALA A 18 -15.61 2.16 -35.20
N ARG A 19 -15.11 3.12 -35.99
CA ARG A 19 -14.41 2.84 -37.25
C ARG A 19 -13.10 2.11 -37.01
N GLU A 20 -12.27 2.61 -36.09
CA GLU A 20 -10.99 1.99 -35.76
C GLU A 20 -11.15 0.61 -35.10
N LEU A 21 -12.21 0.41 -34.31
CA LEU A 21 -12.56 -0.89 -33.74
C LEU A 21 -12.99 -1.88 -34.84
N ARG A 22 -13.77 -1.41 -35.82
CA ARG A 22 -14.22 -2.22 -36.97
C ARG A 22 -13.05 -2.60 -37.89
N SER A 23 -12.11 -1.69 -38.12
CA SER A 23 -10.93 -1.97 -38.96
C SER A 23 -9.89 -2.86 -38.25
N GLY A 24 -10.07 -3.14 -36.96
CA GLY A 24 -9.11 -3.91 -36.15
C GLY A 24 -7.86 -3.14 -35.77
N THR A 25 -7.76 -1.85 -36.16
CA THR A 25 -6.66 -0.96 -35.78
C THR A 25 -6.69 -0.65 -34.28
N LEU A 26 -7.90 -0.54 -33.71
CA LEU A 26 -8.11 -0.33 -32.28
C LEU A 26 -8.49 -1.64 -31.60
N LYS A 27 -7.69 -2.03 -30.61
CA LYS A 27 -8.00 -3.16 -29.73
C LYS A 27 -8.83 -2.70 -28.55
N GLY A 28 -9.99 -3.34 -28.33
CA GLY A 28 -10.83 -3.08 -27.16
C GLY A 28 -10.05 -3.25 -25.85
N ILE A 29 -10.33 -2.37 -24.89
CA ILE A 29 -9.74 -2.45 -23.55
C ILE A 29 -10.43 -3.59 -22.80
N TYR A 30 -9.63 -4.41 -22.11
CA TYR A 30 -10.17 -5.45 -21.24
C TYR A 30 -10.95 -4.83 -20.07
N VAL A 31 -12.23 -5.16 -19.96
CA VAL A 31 -13.08 -4.82 -18.82
C VAL A 31 -13.06 -6.01 -17.84
N PRO A 32 -12.54 -5.84 -16.61
CA PRO A 32 -12.51 -6.91 -15.63
C PRO A 32 -13.90 -7.30 -15.15
N GLU A 33 -14.10 -8.59 -14.88
CA GLU A 33 -15.29 -9.10 -14.19
C GLU A 33 -15.40 -8.53 -12.76
N VAL A 34 -16.61 -8.51 -12.22
CA VAL A 34 -16.90 -8.03 -10.85
C VAL A 34 -15.99 -8.70 -9.81
N ALA A 35 -15.87 -10.03 -9.85
CA ALA A 35 -15.00 -10.78 -8.95
C ALA A 35 -13.51 -10.35 -9.05
N THR A 36 -13.04 -9.99 -10.25
CA THR A 36 -11.67 -9.48 -10.45
C THR A 36 -11.51 -8.08 -9.86
N LEU A 37 -12.53 -7.22 -9.97
CA LEU A 37 -12.52 -5.88 -9.37
C LEU A 37 -12.50 -5.95 -7.83
N GLU A 38 -13.30 -6.83 -7.24
CA GLU A 38 -13.35 -7.07 -5.79
C GLU A 38 -12.00 -7.56 -5.27
N MET A 39 -11.41 -8.56 -5.93
CA MET A 39 -10.07 -9.06 -5.59
C MET A 39 -9.00 -7.96 -5.70
N ARG A 40 -9.05 -7.13 -6.74
CA ARG A 40 -8.13 -5.99 -6.89
C ARG A 40 -8.33 -4.95 -5.80
N SER A 41 -9.55 -4.77 -5.29
CA SER A 41 -9.81 -3.88 -4.17
C SER A 41 -9.11 -4.36 -2.89
N LEU A 42 -9.13 -5.66 -2.63
CA LEU A 42 -8.38 -6.27 -1.53
C LEU A 42 -6.86 -6.04 -1.64
N ILE A 43 -6.28 -6.29 -2.83
CA ILE A 43 -4.85 -6.07 -3.08
C ILE A 43 -4.48 -4.59 -2.90
N ARG A 44 -5.32 -3.67 -3.41
CA ARG A 44 -5.12 -2.22 -3.25
C ARG A 44 -5.17 -1.82 -1.78
N LEU A 45 -6.08 -2.39 -0.99
CA LEU A 45 -6.17 -2.14 0.44
C LEU A 45 -4.91 -2.62 1.16
N ARG A 46 -4.41 -3.83 0.88
CA ARG A 46 -3.13 -4.33 1.41
C ARG A 46 -1.98 -3.37 1.11
N ASN A 47 -1.85 -2.93 -0.15
CA ASN A 47 -0.79 -2.00 -0.55
C ASN A 47 -0.89 -0.66 0.17
N ARG A 48 -2.11 -0.17 0.43
CA ARG A 48 -2.34 1.02 1.26
C ARG A 48 -1.86 0.80 2.69
N MET A 49 -2.23 -0.32 3.32
CA MET A 49 -1.81 -0.66 4.68
C MET A 49 -0.28 -0.76 4.83
N VAL A 50 0.43 -1.32 3.85
CA VAL A 50 1.90 -1.34 3.84
C VAL A 50 2.48 0.07 3.82
N LYS A 51 1.93 0.96 2.98
CA LYS A 51 2.34 2.37 2.91
C LYS A 51 2.04 3.11 4.21
N ASP A 52 0.88 2.88 4.81
CA ASP A 52 0.50 3.51 6.07
C ASP A 52 1.36 3.02 7.23
N THR A 53 1.72 1.73 7.26
CA THR A 53 2.70 1.19 8.21
C THR A 53 4.05 1.90 8.10
N THR A 54 4.52 2.14 6.88
CA THR A 54 5.77 2.88 6.62
C THR A 54 5.66 4.34 7.06
N ARG A 55 4.50 4.98 6.80
CA ARG A 55 4.21 6.35 7.21
C ARG A 55 4.23 6.50 8.74
N GLU A 56 3.61 5.57 9.47
CA GLU A 56 3.61 5.60 10.94
C GLU A 56 5.01 5.43 11.52
N LYS A 57 5.84 4.53 10.96
CA LYS A 57 7.25 4.41 11.37
C LYS A 57 7.98 5.74 11.20
N ASN A 58 7.76 6.44 10.09
CA ASN A 58 8.39 7.73 9.83
C ASN A 58 7.86 8.82 10.76
N ARG A 59 6.56 8.81 11.09
CA ARG A 59 5.97 9.72 12.09
C ARG A 59 6.60 9.54 13.45
N ILE A 60 6.75 8.30 13.92
CA ILE A 60 7.42 7.98 15.19
C ILE A 60 8.88 8.44 15.15
N LYS A 61 9.64 8.14 14.09
CA LYS A 61 11.03 8.61 13.95
C LYS A 61 11.13 10.14 14.00
N SER A 62 10.22 10.84 13.30
CA SER A 62 10.16 12.30 13.29
C SER A 62 9.80 12.86 14.66
N PHE A 63 8.86 12.23 15.38
CA PHE A 63 8.45 12.61 16.72
C PHE A 63 9.64 12.52 17.69
N LEU A 64 10.38 11.41 17.69
CA LEU A 64 11.57 11.25 18.54
C LEU A 64 12.63 12.31 18.25
N ARG A 65 12.93 12.56 16.96
CA ARG A 65 13.88 13.60 16.55
C ARG A 65 13.45 14.99 16.95
N PHE A 66 12.15 15.29 16.83
CA PHE A 66 11.59 16.57 17.25
C PHE A 66 11.79 16.83 18.76
N HIS A 67 11.74 15.77 19.57
CA HIS A 67 12.00 15.82 21.00
C HIS A 67 13.49 15.62 21.38
N GLY A 68 14.41 15.60 20.40
CA GLY A 68 15.85 15.43 20.65
C GLY A 68 16.24 14.04 21.16
N ILE A 69 15.40 13.03 20.94
CA ILE A 69 15.66 11.66 21.36
C ILE A 69 16.29 10.88 20.20
N ASP A 70 17.55 10.53 20.37
CA ASP A 70 18.26 9.69 19.42
C ASP A 70 17.89 8.21 19.57
N ILE A 71 17.79 7.52 18.45
CA ILE A 71 17.51 6.09 18.42
C ILE A 71 18.84 5.35 18.62
N PRO A 72 18.95 4.45 19.62
CA PRO A 72 20.15 3.67 19.85
C PRO A 72 20.62 2.93 18.57
N GLU A 73 21.93 2.91 18.35
CA GLU A 73 22.55 2.35 17.13
C GLU A 73 22.19 0.87 16.92
N GLU A 74 22.01 0.13 18.02
CA GLU A 74 21.52 -1.25 18.04
C GLU A 74 20.18 -1.45 17.32
N PHE A 75 19.33 -0.42 17.28
CA PHE A 75 18.07 -0.45 16.55
C PHE A 75 18.18 0.14 15.15
N THR A 76 19.14 1.03 14.90
CA THR A 76 19.32 1.70 13.61
C THR A 76 19.56 0.70 12.48
N ARG A 77 20.37 -0.33 12.71
CA ARG A 77 20.67 -1.40 11.73
C ARG A 77 19.45 -2.26 11.35
N HIS A 78 18.53 -2.47 12.29
CA HIS A 78 17.33 -3.30 12.11
C HIS A 78 16.06 -2.47 11.80
N SER A 79 16.13 -1.14 11.92
CA SER A 79 14.99 -0.22 11.77
C SER A 79 14.44 -0.11 10.34
N VAL A 80 15.14 -0.69 9.36
CA VAL A 80 14.84 -0.57 7.93
C VAL A 80 13.69 -1.50 7.51
N GLY A 81 13.53 -2.65 8.15
CA GLY A 81 12.53 -3.66 7.74
C GLY A 81 11.49 -3.97 8.82
N ASN A 82 11.93 -4.60 9.91
CA ASN A 82 11.04 -5.17 10.92
C ASN A 82 11.31 -4.58 12.30
N TRP A 83 10.37 -3.77 12.81
CA TRP A 83 10.43 -3.28 14.19
C TRP A 83 10.16 -4.46 15.12
N SER A 84 11.17 -4.88 15.87
CA SER A 84 11.07 -6.03 16.79
C SER A 84 10.19 -5.67 18.00
N LYS A 85 9.70 -6.69 18.72
CA LYS A 85 9.00 -6.49 20.00
C LYS A 85 9.87 -5.70 20.99
N ARG A 86 11.19 -5.97 20.98
CA ARG A 86 12.19 -5.24 21.78
C ARG A 86 12.22 -3.75 21.46
N PHE A 87 12.17 -3.37 20.18
CA PHE A 87 12.14 -1.95 19.79
C PHE A 87 10.86 -1.25 20.26
N LEU A 88 9.71 -1.93 20.18
CA LEU A 88 8.45 -1.38 20.71
C LEU A 88 8.49 -1.22 22.23
N ALA A 89 9.11 -2.17 22.95
CA ALA A 89 9.29 -2.05 24.40
C ALA A 89 10.18 -0.85 24.75
N TRP A 90 11.27 -0.65 24.01
CA TRP A 90 12.11 0.53 24.16
C TRP A 90 11.33 1.84 23.91
N LEU A 91 10.55 1.91 22.82
CA LEU A 91 9.72 3.09 22.51
C LEU A 91 8.75 3.43 23.64
N ARG A 92 8.12 2.43 24.28
CA ARG A 92 7.22 2.65 25.41
C ARG A 92 7.96 3.13 26.67
N GLY A 93 9.25 2.80 26.80
CA GLY A 93 10.11 3.24 27.90
C GLY A 93 10.73 4.63 27.71
N VAL A 94 10.52 5.29 26.56
CA VAL A 94 11.04 6.64 26.32
C VAL A 94 10.49 7.62 27.36
N LEU A 95 11.38 8.42 27.93
CA LEU A 95 11.04 9.49 28.87
C LEU A 95 10.80 10.79 28.10
N LEU A 96 9.65 11.39 28.33
CA LEU A 96 9.27 12.70 27.80
C LEU A 96 8.94 13.62 28.98
N SER A 97 9.13 14.92 28.78
CA SER A 97 8.97 15.91 29.85
C SER A 97 7.53 16.07 30.33
N THR A 98 6.54 15.68 29.52
CA THR A 98 5.12 15.80 29.84
C THR A 98 4.37 14.52 29.53
N GLU A 99 3.30 14.27 30.29
CA GLU A 99 2.38 13.15 30.05
C GLU A 99 1.67 13.27 28.70
N TYR A 100 1.43 14.49 28.20
CA TYR A 100 0.87 14.72 26.87
C TYR A 100 1.78 14.22 25.75
N GLY A 101 3.10 14.46 25.85
CA GLY A 101 4.06 13.91 24.90
C GLY A 101 4.06 12.39 24.93
N ARG A 102 4.00 11.80 26.13
CA ARG A 102 3.90 10.34 26.31
C ARG A 102 2.63 9.78 25.67
N GLN A 103 1.49 10.43 25.87
CA GLN A 103 0.23 10.03 25.29
C GLN A 103 0.25 10.09 23.76
N ALA A 104 0.82 11.16 23.18
CA ALA A 104 0.99 11.30 21.73
C ALA A 104 1.88 10.18 21.15
N LEU A 105 3.00 9.88 21.79
CA LEU A 105 3.88 8.77 21.38
C LEU A 105 3.15 7.42 21.45
N ASN A 106 2.43 7.17 22.54
CA ASN A 106 1.65 5.94 22.70
C ASN A 106 0.57 5.78 21.61
N MET A 107 -0.12 6.85 21.24
CA MET A 107 -1.09 6.83 20.14
C MET A 107 -0.46 6.40 18.81
N HIS A 108 0.73 6.93 18.48
CA HIS A 108 1.46 6.52 17.29
C HIS A 108 1.89 5.04 17.34
N ILE A 109 2.42 4.58 18.49
CA ILE A 109 2.82 3.19 18.68
C ILE A 109 1.63 2.26 18.50
N ASP A 110 0.48 2.58 19.10
CA ASP A 110 -0.71 1.75 19.04
C ASP A 110 -1.31 1.73 17.62
N GLN A 111 -1.27 2.86 16.90
CA GLN A 111 -1.66 2.91 15.50
C GLN A 111 -0.77 2.01 14.64
N PHE A 112 0.55 2.04 14.84
CA PHE A 112 1.49 1.16 14.16
C PHE A 112 1.21 -0.32 14.46
N VAL A 113 0.96 -0.67 15.72
CA VAL A 113 0.66 -2.05 16.13
C VAL A 113 -0.64 -2.54 15.49
N ARG A 114 -1.70 -1.71 15.47
CA ARG A 114 -2.97 -2.04 14.80
C ARG A 114 -2.78 -2.27 13.30
N LEU A 115 -2.09 -1.37 12.60
CA LEU A 115 -1.81 -1.53 11.17
C LEU A 115 -1.02 -2.81 10.87
N ARG A 116 -0.06 -3.15 11.73
CA ARG A 116 0.71 -4.39 11.60
C ARG A 116 -0.16 -5.63 11.82
N GLY A 117 -1.06 -5.61 12.80
CA GLY A 117 -2.03 -6.68 13.04
C GLY A 117 -2.93 -6.92 11.83
N MET A 118 -3.53 -5.86 11.30
CA MET A 118 -4.37 -5.91 10.10
C MET A 118 -3.58 -6.44 8.89
N LEU A 119 -2.33 -6.04 8.71
CA LEU A 119 -1.50 -6.52 7.60
C LEU A 119 -1.22 -8.04 7.70
N LEU A 120 -1.00 -8.57 8.91
CA LEU A 120 -0.79 -10.00 9.12
C LEU A 120 -2.05 -10.81 8.78
N GLU A 121 -3.20 -10.37 9.27
CA GLU A 121 -4.51 -10.98 8.97
C GLU A 121 -4.78 -11.01 7.46
N GLN A 122 -4.53 -9.90 6.78
CA GLN A 122 -4.75 -9.77 5.34
C GLN A 122 -3.73 -10.56 4.52
N THR A 123 -2.51 -10.76 5.04
CA THR A 123 -1.52 -11.63 4.41
C THR A 123 -1.97 -13.09 4.44
N HIS A 124 -2.56 -13.54 5.55
CA HIS A 124 -3.14 -14.88 5.66
C HIS A 124 -4.27 -15.10 4.63
N PHE A 125 -5.14 -14.10 4.44
CA PHE A 125 -6.23 -14.18 3.46
C PHE A 125 -5.73 -14.13 2.01
N ALA A 126 -4.72 -13.31 1.71
CA ALA A 126 -4.12 -13.19 0.38
C ALA A 126 -3.21 -14.37 -0.03
N CYS A 127 -2.78 -15.20 0.94
CA CYS A 127 -2.10 -16.48 0.68
C CYS A 127 -3.08 -17.62 0.34
N TYR A 128 -4.39 -17.39 0.40
CA TYR A 128 -5.36 -18.29 -0.22
C TYR A 128 -5.27 -18.13 -1.75
N PRO A 129 -5.09 -19.22 -2.51
CA PRO A 129 -4.70 -19.14 -3.90
C PRO A 129 -5.81 -18.47 -4.70
N VAL A 130 -5.54 -17.30 -5.27
CA VAL A 130 -6.36 -16.75 -6.35
C VAL A 130 -5.98 -17.50 -7.62
N VAL A 131 -6.47 -18.73 -7.71
CA VAL A 131 -6.38 -19.58 -8.89
C VAL A 131 -7.32 -19.05 -9.99
N LYS A 132 -6.76 -18.34 -10.98
CA LYS A 132 -7.29 -18.33 -12.35
C LYS A 132 -6.13 -18.33 -13.35
N PRO A 133 -6.25 -19.05 -14.49
CA PRO A 133 -5.13 -19.37 -15.36
C PRO A 133 -4.78 -18.18 -16.24
N LEU A 134 -3.65 -17.52 -15.96
CA LEU A 134 -3.00 -16.65 -16.92
C LEU A 134 -1.74 -17.36 -17.43
N ARG A 135 -1.90 -18.09 -18.54
CA ARG A 135 -0.79 -18.62 -19.38
C ARG A 135 0.23 -19.51 -18.65
N GLY A 136 -0.24 -20.57 -17.98
CA GLY A 136 0.57 -21.78 -17.74
C GLY A 136 1.86 -21.63 -16.92
N ARG A 137 2.05 -20.53 -16.19
CA ARG A 137 3.14 -20.39 -15.22
C ARG A 137 2.59 -19.95 -13.88
N TYR A 138 2.67 -20.85 -12.91
CA TYR A 138 2.47 -20.54 -11.50
C TYR A 138 3.57 -19.58 -11.07
N VAL A 139 3.25 -18.31 -10.86
CA VAL A 139 4.16 -17.38 -10.17
C VAL A 139 3.44 -16.93 -8.91
N CYS A 140 3.85 -17.49 -7.79
CA CYS A 140 3.56 -16.90 -6.50
C CYS A 140 4.25 -15.53 -6.47
N LEU A 141 3.49 -14.44 -6.62
CA LEU A 141 4.04 -13.08 -6.70
C LEU A 141 4.44 -12.51 -5.32
N LEU A 142 4.31 -13.31 -4.25
CA LEU A 142 4.74 -12.93 -2.91
C LEU A 142 5.61 -14.06 -2.35
N PRO A 143 6.85 -13.78 -1.90
CA PRO A 143 7.64 -14.78 -1.23
C PRO A 143 6.92 -15.16 0.07
N CYS A 144 6.36 -16.37 0.12
CA CYS A 144 6.10 -17.03 1.39
C CYS A 144 7.45 -17.15 2.08
N ARG A 145 7.64 -16.42 3.18
CA ARG A 145 8.72 -16.74 4.10
C ARG A 145 8.36 -18.06 4.77
N GLU A 146 9.17 -19.07 4.49
CA GLU A 146 9.32 -20.27 5.34
C GLU A 146 9.74 -19.87 6.76
#